data_AF-A0A554J7Z1-F1
#
_entry.id   AF-A0A554J7Z1-F1
#
_cell.length_a   1.000
_cell.length_b   1.000
_cell.length_c   1.000
_cell.angle_alpha   90.00
_cell.angle_beta   90.00
_cell.angle_gamma   90.00
#
_symmetry.space_group_name_H-M   'P 1'
#
loop_
_entity.id
_entity.type
_entity.pdbx_description
1 polymer ?
#
loop_
_entity_poly.entity_id
_entity_poly.type
_entity_poly.pdbx_seq_one_letter_code
_entity_poly.pdbx_strand_id
1 'polypeptide(L)'
;MNVDWNEVVAMNPQGYVELNNGQTAIHGPLKSIRITDEDFVEIHLKWRAQVSLDALGLPEGNWKVAPNDKPIIFPNLAVPYEVENTPTKGKRVRFRGTNILYIDAVEGLDPARVEGLELPPA
;
A
#
# COMPACT_ATOMS: atom_id res chain seq x y z
N MET A 1 12.02 -15.84 -2.18
CA MET A 1 11.73 -14.48 -1.67
C MET A 1 12.86 -13.57 -2.11
N ASN A 2 12.53 -12.42 -2.68
CA ASN A 2 13.49 -11.39 -3.06
C ASN A 2 13.53 -10.33 -1.94
N VAL A 3 14.63 -9.58 -1.83
CA VAL A 3 14.80 -8.46 -0.89
C VAL A 3 15.22 -7.17 -1.57
N ASP A 4 15.60 -7.20 -2.86
CA ASP A 4 15.99 -5.98 -3.56
C ASP A 4 14.76 -5.24 -4.08
N TRP A 5 14.36 -4.17 -3.39
CA TRP A 5 13.21 -3.36 -3.80
C TRP A 5 13.51 -2.43 -4.98
N ASN A 6 14.77 -2.33 -5.45
CA ASN A 6 15.04 -1.63 -6.71
C ASN A 6 14.30 -2.27 -7.88
N GLU A 7 14.11 -3.60 -7.86
CA GLU A 7 13.29 -4.27 -8.87
C GLU A 7 11.82 -3.82 -8.82
N VAL A 8 11.26 -3.64 -7.61
CA VAL A 8 9.88 -3.16 -7.44
C VAL A 8 9.76 -1.71 -7.90
N VAL A 9 10.74 -0.86 -7.59
CA VAL A 9 10.79 0.53 -8.08
C VAL A 9 10.90 0.57 -9.60
N ALA A 10 11.71 -0.30 -10.20
CA ALA A 10 11.89 -0.40 -11.65
C ALA A 10 10.61 -0.86 -12.38
N MET A 11 9.69 -1.55 -11.70
CA MET A 11 8.37 -1.86 -12.25
C MET A 11 7.45 -0.63 -12.36
N ASN A 12 7.86 0.52 -11.80
CA ASN A 12 7.13 1.80 -11.82
C ASN A 12 5.65 1.68 -11.41
N PRO A 13 5.36 1.20 -10.18
CA PRO A 13 4.00 0.84 -9.78
C PRO A 13 3.07 2.06 -9.71
N GLN A 14 1.88 1.91 -10.30
CA GLN A 14 0.82 2.93 -10.41
C GLN A 14 -0.47 2.51 -9.69
N GLY A 15 -0.51 1.32 -9.09
CA GLY A 15 -1.66 0.80 -8.37
C GLY A 15 -1.83 1.39 -6.99
N TYR A 16 -1.97 0.51 -6.01
CA TYR A 16 -2.26 0.88 -4.63
C TYR A 16 -1.63 -0.10 -3.65
N VAL A 17 -1.54 0.32 -2.38
CA VAL A 17 -1.04 -0.53 -1.30
C VAL A 17 -2.17 -0.90 -0.35
N GLU A 18 -2.11 -2.12 0.17
CA GLU A 18 -2.88 -2.63 1.29
C GLU A 18 -1.87 -3.03 2.37
N LEU A 19 -1.96 -2.39 3.54
CA LEU A 19 -1.17 -2.71 4.72
C LEU A 19 -2.09 -3.29 5.78
N ASN A 20 -1.62 -4.31 6.47
CA ASN A 20 -2.35 -4.94 7.56
C ASN A 20 -1.38 -5.32 8.67
N ASN A 21 -1.60 -4.78 9.88
CA ASN A 21 -0.79 -5.08 11.07
C ASN A 21 -1.50 -6.00 12.09
N GLY A 22 -2.64 -6.58 11.73
CA GLY A 22 -3.47 -7.43 12.59
C GLY A 22 -4.51 -6.68 13.43
N GLN A 23 -4.41 -5.36 13.54
CA GLN A 23 -5.39 -4.52 14.27
C GLN A 23 -6.05 -3.48 13.36
N THR A 24 -5.32 -3.00 12.37
CA THR A 24 -5.79 -2.03 11.39
C THR A 24 -5.38 -2.45 9.99
N ALA A 25 -6.26 -2.18 9.04
CA ALA A 25 -5.91 -2.16 7.64
C ALA A 25 -5.79 -0.72 7.17
N ILE A 26 -4.78 -0.45 6.35
CA ILE A 26 -4.57 0.83 5.67
C ILE A 26 -4.52 0.54 4.18
N HIS A 27 -5.18 1.36 3.39
CA HIS A 27 -5.04 1.31 1.95
C HIS A 27 -5.03 2.71 1.33
N GLY A 28 -4.42 2.82 0.15
CA GLY A 28 -4.35 4.09 -0.56
C GLY A 28 -3.61 3.95 -1.89
N PRO A 29 -3.93 4.81 -2.88
CA PRO A 29 -3.32 4.74 -4.20
C PRO A 29 -1.90 5.27 -4.12
N LEU A 30 -1.02 4.65 -4.90
CA LEU A 30 0.38 5.04 -4.94
C LEU A 30 0.53 6.43 -5.55
N LYS A 31 1.40 7.22 -4.91
CA LYS A 31 1.95 8.45 -5.47
C LYS A 31 3.35 8.21 -6.02
N SER A 32 4.19 7.51 -5.25
CA SER A 32 5.53 7.10 -5.68
C SER A 32 6.10 6.04 -4.73
N ILE A 33 7.10 5.31 -5.23
CA ILE A 33 8.00 4.49 -4.43
C ILE A 33 9.42 4.89 -4.80
N ARG A 34 10.29 5.07 -3.82
CA ARG A 34 11.70 5.37 -4.04
C ARG A 34 12.59 4.68 -3.00
N ILE A 35 13.84 4.44 -3.39
CA ILE A 35 14.91 4.11 -2.46
C ILE A 35 15.64 5.42 -2.13
N THR A 36 15.85 5.70 -0.84
CA THR A 36 16.63 6.87 -0.40
C THR A 36 18.13 6.58 -0.44
N ASP A 37 18.95 7.61 -0.31
CA ASP A 37 20.41 7.47 -0.22
C ASP A 37 20.86 6.67 1.01
N GLU A 38 20.00 6.57 2.03
CA GLU A 38 20.21 5.77 3.25
C GLU A 38 19.72 4.32 3.11
N ASP A 39 19.41 3.85 1.89
CA ASP A 39 18.91 2.50 1.57
C ASP A 39 17.57 2.14 2.25
N PHE A 40 16.69 3.13 2.39
CA PHE A 40 15.30 2.92 2.81
C PHE A 40 14.34 2.97 1.63
N VAL A 41 13.37 2.06 1.63
CA VAL A 41 12.20 2.13 0.77
C VAL A 41 11.21 3.11 1.38
N GLU A 42 10.78 4.10 0.61
CA GLU A 42 9.68 5.00 0.96
C GLU A 42 8.52 4.81 -0.02
N ILE A 43 7.35 4.41 0.51
CA ILE A 43 6.09 4.37 -0.24
C ILE A 43 5.24 5.58 0.13
N HIS A 44 5.00 6.43 -0.86
CA HIS A 44 4.16 7.62 -0.77
C HIS A 44 2.80 7.33 -1.39
N LEU A 45 1.73 7.75 -0.72
CA LEU A 45 0.35 7.54 -1.16
C LEU A 45 -0.29 8.89 -1.52
N LYS A 46 -1.25 8.92 -2.44
CA LYS A 46 -1.96 10.18 -2.76
C LYS A 46 -2.93 10.56 -1.64
N TRP A 47 -3.50 9.54 -1.00
CA TRP A 47 -4.32 9.64 0.19
C TRP A 47 -4.27 8.30 0.92
N ARG A 48 -4.75 8.28 2.16
CA ARG A 48 -4.73 7.10 3.02
C ARG A 48 -6.06 6.94 3.70
N ALA A 49 -6.60 5.74 3.65
CA ALA A 49 -7.74 5.36 4.46
C ALA A 49 -7.34 4.22 5.40
N GLN A 50 -7.94 4.22 6.58
CA GLN A 50 -7.75 3.20 7.61
C GLN A 50 -9.09 2.67 8.10
N VAL A 51 -9.08 1.41 8.52
CA VAL A 51 -10.20 0.75 9.20
C VAL A 51 -9.65 -0.17 10.28
N SER A 52 -10.40 -0.34 11.37
CA SER A 52 -10.09 -1.35 12.38
C SER A 52 -10.37 -2.74 11.82
N LEU A 53 -9.66 -3.73 12.34
CA LEU A 53 -9.90 -5.13 12.02
C LEU A 53 -10.46 -5.85 13.24
N ASP A 54 -11.43 -6.73 13.01
CA ASP A 54 -11.95 -7.62 14.04
C ASP A 54 -10.94 -8.77 14.35
N ALA A 55 -11.32 -9.66 15.27
CA ALA A 55 -10.48 -10.81 15.66
C ALA A 55 -10.21 -11.80 14.51
N LEU A 56 -10.98 -11.74 13.41
CA LEU A 56 -10.78 -12.55 12.21
C LEU A 56 -9.97 -11.81 11.13
N GLY A 57 -9.56 -10.57 11.40
CA GLY A 57 -8.85 -9.73 10.45
C GLY A 57 -9.75 -9.09 9.39
N LEU A 58 -11.07 -9.05 9.62
CA LEU A 58 -12.03 -8.44 8.72
C LEU A 58 -12.26 -6.96 9.09
N PRO A 59 -12.45 -6.06 8.11
CA PRO A 59 -12.78 -4.67 8.37
C PRO A 59 -14.01 -4.50 9.27
N GLU A 60 -13.82 -3.79 10.39
CA GLU A 60 -14.88 -3.41 11.33
C GLU A 60 -15.19 -1.92 11.17
N GLY A 61 -16.36 -1.61 10.59
CA GLY A 61 -16.84 -0.25 10.40
C GLY A 61 -16.48 0.39 9.05
N ASN A 62 -16.57 1.72 8.99
CA ASN A 62 -16.28 2.50 7.78
C ASN A 62 -14.79 2.84 7.66
N TRP A 63 -14.30 2.89 6.42
CA TRP A 63 -12.99 3.45 6.12
C TRP A 63 -12.98 4.94 6.41
N LYS A 64 -11.94 5.40 7.11
CA LYS A 64 -11.76 6.81 7.47
C LYS A 64 -10.41 7.31 6.99
N VAL A 65 -10.28 8.60 6.72
CA VAL A 65 -8.98 9.19 6.40
C VAL A 65 -7.97 8.89 7.51
N ALA A 66 -6.77 8.44 7.13
CA ALA A 66 -5.71 8.18 8.09
C ALA A 66 -5.06 9.51 8.52
N PRO A 67 -4.82 9.73 9.82
CA PRO A 67 -4.42 11.05 10.35
C PRO A 67 -2.99 11.49 10.01
N ASN A 68 -2.20 10.68 9.29
CA ASN A 68 -0.81 10.99 8.94
C ASN A 68 -0.49 10.64 7.48
N ASP A 69 -0.07 11.64 6.71
CA ASP A 69 0.45 11.49 5.34
C ASP A 69 1.94 11.11 5.29
N LYS A 70 2.46 10.50 6.37
CA LYS A 70 3.88 10.11 6.45
C LYS A 70 4.13 8.90 5.56
N PRO A 71 5.18 8.85 4.71
CA PRO A 71 5.47 7.68 3.90
C PRO A 71 5.62 6.41 4.73
N ILE A 72 5.35 5.27 4.11
CA ILE A 72 5.65 3.96 4.70
C ILE A 72 7.13 3.72 4.47
N ILE A 73 7.91 3.51 5.54
CA ILE A 73 9.37 3.42 5.47
C ILE A 73 9.84 2.09 6.03
N PHE A 74 10.74 1.42 5.32
CA PHE A 74 11.46 0.25 5.81
C PHE A 74 12.80 0.06 5.10
N PRO A 75 13.76 -0.69 5.68
CA PRO A 75 15.06 -0.90 5.04
C PRO A 75 14.89 -1.74 3.78
N ASN A 76 15.54 -1.34 2.68
CA ASN A 76 15.45 -1.96 1.36
C ASN A 76 15.77 -3.45 1.44
N LEU A 77 16.96 -3.81 1.91
CA LEU A 77 17.46 -5.18 1.92
C LEU A 77 16.96 -6.05 3.10
N ALA A 78 16.01 -5.56 3.89
CA ALA A 78 15.51 -6.27 5.07
C ALA A 78 14.11 -6.85 4.91
N VAL A 79 13.30 -6.29 4.00
CA VAL A 79 11.90 -6.68 3.85
C VAL A 79 11.74 -7.63 2.66
N PRO A 80 11.62 -8.94 2.89
CA PRO A 80 11.40 -9.88 1.81
C PRO A 80 10.03 -9.66 1.17
N TYR A 81 9.98 -9.90 -0.12
CA TYR A 81 8.78 -9.86 -0.92
C TYR A 81 8.70 -10.99 -1.93
N GLU A 82 7.47 -11.20 -2.42
CA GLU A 82 7.13 -12.14 -3.49
C GLU A 82 6.31 -11.41 -4.53
N VAL A 83 6.70 -11.59 -5.80
CA VAL A 83 5.94 -11.08 -6.94
C VAL A 83 4.97 -12.18 -7.37
N GLU A 84 3.69 -11.85 -7.40
CA GLU A 84 2.62 -12.74 -7.83
C GLU A 84 1.85 -12.11 -8.99
N ASN A 85 1.22 -12.93 -9.81
CA ASN A 85 0.27 -12.47 -10.80
C ASN A 85 -1.12 -12.97 -10.44
N THR A 86 -2.10 -12.08 -10.48
CA THR A 86 -3.51 -12.41 -10.23
C THR A 86 -4.34 -12.22 -11.48
N PRO A 87 -5.34 -13.09 -11.75
CA PRO A 87 -6.17 -12.95 -12.95
C PRO A 87 -6.94 -11.63 -13.03
N THR A 88 -7.30 -11.04 -11.88
CA THR A 88 -8.19 -9.88 -11.83
C THR A 88 -7.48 -8.55 -11.61
N LYS A 89 -6.33 -8.54 -10.93
CA LYS A 89 -5.62 -7.31 -10.53
C LYS A 89 -4.20 -7.22 -11.08
N GLY A 90 -3.83 -8.15 -11.98
CA GLY A 90 -2.51 -8.20 -12.58
C GLY A 90 -1.41 -8.49 -11.55
N LYS A 91 -0.24 -7.89 -11.77
CA LYS A 91 0.96 -8.15 -10.96
C LYS A 91 0.85 -7.45 -9.60
N ARG A 92 1.19 -8.18 -8.54
CA ARG A 92 1.26 -7.66 -7.17
C ARG A 92 2.51 -8.12 -6.45
N VAL A 93 2.93 -7.37 -5.45
CA VAL A 93 4.04 -7.66 -4.56
C VAL A 93 3.49 -7.89 -3.16
N ARG A 94 3.66 -9.10 -2.62
CA ARG A 94 3.36 -9.40 -1.21
C ARG A 94 4.62 -9.20 -0.38
N PHE A 95 4.51 -8.51 0.74
CA PHE A 95 5.64 -8.24 1.64
C PHE A 95 5.20 -8.24 3.10
N ARG A 96 6.14 -8.51 4.01
CA ARG A 96 5.85 -8.64 5.46
C ARG A 96 4.64 -9.54 5.78
N GLY A 97 4.49 -10.63 5.04
CA GLY A 97 3.41 -11.61 5.22
C GLY A 97 2.07 -11.19 4.61
N THR A 98 1.47 -10.10 5.09
CA THR A 98 0.07 -9.73 4.78
C THR A 98 -0.10 -8.46 3.96
N ASN A 99 0.98 -7.69 3.75
CA ASN A 99 0.89 -6.46 2.98
C ASN A 99 0.98 -6.75 1.48
N ILE A 100 0.24 -5.98 0.69
CA ILE A 100 0.15 -6.15 -0.76
C ILE A 100 0.35 -4.80 -1.42
N LEU A 101 1.17 -4.77 -2.46
CA LEU A 101 1.33 -3.66 -3.37
C LEU A 101 0.90 -4.11 -4.77
N TYR A 102 -0.13 -3.48 -5.33
CA TYR A 102 -0.53 -3.71 -6.72
C TYR A 102 0.30 -2.84 -7.65
N ILE A 103 0.92 -3.44 -8.66
CA ILE A 103 1.81 -2.75 -9.59
C ILE A 103 1.00 -1.94 -10.59
N ASP A 104 0.05 -2.57 -11.25
CA ASP A 104 -0.77 -1.93 -12.27
C ASP A 104 -1.86 -1.05 -11.65
N ALA A 105 -2.35 -0.07 -12.39
CA ALA A 105 -3.54 0.67 -11.97
C ALA A 105 -4.74 -0.29 -11.96
N VAL A 106 -5.30 -0.53 -10.77
CA VAL A 106 -6.45 -1.43 -10.60
C VAL A 106 -7.61 -0.65 -10.02
N GLU A 107 -8.82 -0.92 -10.53
CA GLU A 107 -10.05 -0.49 -9.87
C GLU A 107 -10.18 -1.17 -8.50
N GLY A 108 -10.54 -0.40 -7.48
CA GLY A 108 -10.67 -0.94 -6.12
C GLY A 108 -10.59 0.11 -5.01
N LEU A 109 -10.12 1.32 -5.34
CA LEU A 109 -10.11 2.45 -4.44
C LEU A 109 -11.12 3.50 -4.90
N ASP A 110 -12.22 3.59 -4.18
CA ASP A 110 -13.20 4.65 -4.35
C ASP A 110 -13.04 5.65 -3.20
N PRO A 111 -12.48 6.85 -3.45
CA PRO A 111 -12.30 7.86 -2.42
C PRO A 111 -13.64 8.33 -1.82
N ALA A 112 -14.77 8.21 -2.54
CA ALA A 112 -16.08 8.60 -2.03
C ALA A 112 -16.55 7.70 -0.87
N ARG A 113 -15.93 6.53 -0.69
CA ARG A 113 -16.22 5.59 0.40
C ARG A 113 -15.38 5.84 1.65
N VAL A 114 -14.49 6.84 1.62
CA VAL A 114 -13.61 7.19 2.74
C VAL A 114 -14.19 8.37 3.50
N GLU A 115 -14.61 8.14 4.73
CA GLU A 115 -15.14 9.17 5.62
C GLU A 115 -14.06 10.21 5.96
N GLY A 116 -14.37 11.49 5.73
CA GLY A 116 -13.47 12.62 6.02
C GLY A 116 -12.35 12.83 4.99
N LEU A 117 -12.39 12.13 3.84
CA LEU A 117 -11.43 12.38 2.77
C LEU A 117 -11.89 13.56 1.89
N GLU A 118 -11.12 14.64 1.92
CA GLU A 118 -11.26 15.77 0.99
C GLU A 118 -10.13 15.71 -0.03
N LEU A 119 -10.48 15.49 -1.30
CA LEU A 119 -9.51 15.50 -2.39
C LEU A 119 -9.38 16.92 -2.96
N PRO A 120 -8.16 17.36 -3.32
CA PRO A 120 -8.00 18.61 -4.06
C PRO A 120 -8.79 18.54 -5.38
N PRO A 121 -9.32 19.69 -5.86
CA PRO A 121 -9.99 19.74 -7.16
C PRO A 121 -9.03 19.26 -8.26
N ALA A 122 -9.58 18.47 -9.19
CA ALA A 122 -8.87 17.91 -10.34
C ALA A 122 -8.40 18.99 -11.32
#